data_AF-A0A2N9MYM6-F1
#
_entry.id   AF-A0A2N9MYM6-F1
#
_cell.length_a   1.000
_cell.length_b   1.000
_cell.length_c   1.000
_cell.angle_alpha   90.00
_cell.angle_beta   90.00
_cell.angle_gamma   90.00
#
_symmetry.space_group_name_H-M   'P 1'
#
loop_
_entity.id
_entity.type
_entity.pdbx_description
1 polymer ?
#
loop_
_entity_poly.entity_id
_entity_poly.type
_entity_poly.pdbx_seq_one_letter_code
_entity_poly.pdbx_strand_id
1 'polypeptide(L)' 'MLRANNARVEWDKARKRWEVHIFVGAEVIKRPISKTAAESGEAALKQLAIDTAKDEGYELDPAAIAVAQAAA' A
#
# COMPACT_ATOMS: atom_id res chain seq x y z
N MET A 1 16.51 -8.37 -5.73
CA MET A 1 15.19 -7.98 -5.20
C MET A 1 14.16 -8.31 -6.27
N LEU A 2 13.01 -8.88 -5.88
CA LEU A 2 11.92 -9.13 -6.82
C LEU A 2 11.11 -7.84 -6.97
N ARG A 3 10.53 -7.58 -8.15
CA ARG A 3 9.65 -6.43 -8.35
C ARG A 3 8.19 -6.85 -8.19
N ALA A 4 7.46 -6.12 -7.35
CA ALA A 4 6.01 -6.18 -7.35
C ALA A 4 5.48 -5.54 -8.63
N ASN A 5 4.34 -6.03 -9.12
CA ASN A 5 3.69 -5.51 -10.32
C ASN A 5 3.09 -4.13 -10.06
N ASN A 6 2.33 -4.00 -8.97
CA ASN A 6 1.76 -2.74 -8.51
C ASN A 6 1.38 -2.84 -7.03
N ALA A 7 1.00 -1.71 -6.43
CA ALA A 7 0.33 -1.71 -5.13
C ALA A 7 -0.93 -0.85 -5.17
N ARG A 8 -1.87 -1.23 -4.33
CA ARG A 8 -3.07 -0.45 -4.06
C ARG A 8 -3.16 -0.17 -2.57
N VAL A 9 -3.38 1.08 -2.21
CA VAL A 9 -3.67 1.47 -0.84
C VAL A 9 -5.15 1.80 -0.74
N GLU A 10 -5.86 1.13 0.16
CA GLU A 10 -7.30 1.31 0.31
C GLU A 10 -7.73 1.34 1.78
N TRP A 11 -8.80 2.08 2.06
CA TRP A 11 -9.41 2.10 3.39
C TRP A 11 -10.42 0.96 3.52
N ASP A 12 -10.09 0.00 4.36
CA ASP A 12 -11.01 -1.08 4.71
C ASP A 12 -12.02 -0.57 5.75
N LYS A 13 -13.25 -0.34 5.31
CA LYS A 13 -14.36 0.15 6.16
C LYS A 13 -14.78 -0.88 7.21
N ALA A 14 -14.58 -2.18 6.97
CA ALA A 14 -15.00 -3.24 7.89
C ALA A 14 -14.06 -3.32 9.10
N ARG A 15 -12.75 -3.21 8.87
CA ARG A 15 -11.67 -3.23 9.86
C ARG A 15 -11.31 -1.83 10.37
N LYS A 16 -11.89 -0.79 9.77
CA LYS A 16 -11.64 0.64 10.06
C LYS A 16 -10.14 0.96 10.07
N ARG A 17 -9.41 0.44 9.08
CA ARG A 17 -7.97 0.66 8.93
C ARG A 17 -7.59 0.76 7.47
N TRP A 18 -6.45 1.39 7.22
CA TRP A 18 -5.86 1.40 5.89
C TRP A 18 -5.15 0.06 5.66
N GLU A 19 -5.23 -0.45 4.44
CA GLU A 19 -4.53 -1.66 4.01
C GLU A 19 -3.77 -1.35 2.71
N VAL A 20 -2.54 -1.83 2.62
CA VAL A 20 -1.80 -1.89 1.37
C VAL A 20 -1.91 -3.29 0.80
N HIS A 21 -2.30 -3.37 -0.46
CA HIS A 21 -2.39 -4.58 -1.27
C HIS A 21 -1.27 -4.52 -2.30
N ILE A 22 -0.23 -5.33 -2.11
CA ILE A 22 0.91 -5.44 -3.01
C ILE A 22 0.65 -6.64 -3.92
N PHE A 23 0.65 -6.42 -5.24
CA PHE A 23 0.40 -7.47 -6.22
C PHE A 23 1.73 -7.95 -6.80
N VAL A 24 1.97 -9.25 -6.71
CA VAL A 24 3.18 -9.92 -7.21
C VAL A 24 2.75 -11.13 -8.03
N GLY A 25 2.70 -10.97 -9.35
CA GLY A 25 2.16 -11.96 -10.28
C GLY A 25 0.69 -12.24 -9.98
N ALA A 26 0.40 -13.45 -9.49
CA ALA A 26 -0.94 -13.87 -9.06
C ALA A 26 -1.17 -13.73 -7.54
N GLU A 27 -0.10 -13.42 -6.78
CA GLU A 27 -0.17 -13.28 -5.34
C GLU A 27 -0.50 -11.84 -4.94
N VAL A 28 -1.30 -11.68 -3.88
CA VAL A 28 -1.63 -10.37 -3.31
C VAL A 28 -1.28 -10.39 -1.83
N ILE A 29 -0.27 -9.63 -1.46
CA ILE A 29 0.16 -9.45 -0.08
C ILE A 29 -0.62 -8.28 0.51
N LYS A 30 -1.40 -8.54 1.57
CA LYS A 30 -2.20 -7.52 2.24
C LYS A 30 -1.57 -7.19 3.59
N ARG A 31 -1.24 -5.91 3.80
CA ARG A 31 -0.66 -5.45 5.06
C ARG A 31 -1.44 -4.27 5.62
N PRO A 32 -1.81 -4.31 6.91
CA PRO A 32 -2.44 -3.17 7.55
C PRO A 32 -1.43 -2.05 7.72
N ILE A 33 -1.86 -0.82 7.49
CA ILE A 33 -1.06 0.39 7.74
C ILE A 33 -1.77 1.30 8.73
N SER A 34 -0.98 1.93 9.60
CA SER A 34 -1.48 2.71 10.73
C SER A 34 -2.24 3.96 10.26
N LYS A 35 -3.39 4.23 10.88
CA LYS A 35 -4.27 5.36 10.54
C LYS A 35 -3.54 6.71 10.56
N THR A 36 -2.65 6.91 11.53
CA THR A 36 -1.84 8.13 11.70
C THR A 36 -1.01 8.46 10.47
N ALA A 37 -0.51 7.43 9.77
CA ALA A 37 0.32 7.61 8.59
C ALA A 37 -0.50 7.88 7.31
N ALA A 38 -1.78 7.50 7.31
CA ALA A 38 -2.70 7.86 6.24
C ALA A 38 -3.21 9.30 6.34
N GLU A 39 -3.28 9.84 7.55
CA GLU A 39 -3.57 11.27 7.78
C GLU A 39 -2.43 12.17 7.31
N SER A 40 -1.23 11.63 7.07
CA SER A 40 -0.10 12.32 6.45
C SER A 40 -0.23 12.50 4.92
N GLY A 41 -1.33 12.05 4.32
CA GLY A 41 -1.66 12.26 2.90
C GLY A 41 -1.15 11.18 1.96
N GLU A 42 -1.48 11.31 0.67
CA GLU A 42 -1.20 10.30 -0.36
C GLU A 42 0.30 9.99 -0.51
N ALA A 43 1.18 10.99 -0.39
CA ALA A 43 2.62 10.78 -0.50
C ALA A 43 3.15 9.84 0.60
N ALA A 44 2.66 9.99 1.83
CA ALA A 44 3.02 9.12 2.95
C ALA A 44 2.48 7.71 2.76
N LEU A 45 1.25 7.56 2.25
CA LEU A 45 0.66 6.26 1.91
C LEU A 45 1.48 5.51 0.85
N LYS A 46 1.91 6.22 -0.20
CA LYS A 46 2.80 5.66 -1.23
C LYS A 46 4.13 5.23 -0.64
N GLN A 47 4.75 6.07 0.20
CA GLN A 47 6.02 5.73 0.84
C GLN A 47 5.90 4.50 1.74
N LEU A 48 4.82 4.37 2.51
CA LEU A 48 4.54 3.19 3.33
C LEU A 48 4.37 1.92 2.51
N ALA A 49 3.67 2.01 1.37
CA ALA A 49 3.50 0.87 0.49
C ALA A 49 4.85 0.38 -0.08
N ILE A 50 5.76 1.31 -0.41
CA ILE A 50 7.13 1.00 -0.85
C ILE A 50 7.92 0.36 0.29
N ASP A 51 7.86 0.93 1.48
CA ASP A 51 8.58 0.43 2.65
C ASP A 51 8.10 -0.97 3.04
N THR A 52 6.78 -1.18 3.02
CA THR A 52 6.15 -2.49 3.27
C THR A 52 6.56 -3.51 2.21
N ALA A 53 6.58 -3.12 0.94
CA ALA A 53 7.05 -4.00 -0.12
C ALA A 53 8.52 -4.39 0.10
N LYS A 54 9.38 -3.43 0.48
CA LYS A 54 10.79 -3.69 0.78
C LYS A 54 10.99 -4.63 1.95
N ASP A 55 10.20 -4.48 3.02
CA ASP A 55 10.22 -5.37 4.19
C ASP A 55 9.87 -6.82 3.80
N GLU A 56 8.91 -6.98 2.88
CA GLU A 56 8.55 -8.27 2.29
C GLU A 56 9.54 -8.77 1.21
N GLY A 57 10.61 -8.00 0.91
CA GLY A 57 11.65 -8.36 -0.06
C GLY A 57 11.39 -7.94 -1.51
N TYR A 58 10.39 -7.08 -1.72
CA TYR A 58 9.96 -6.58 -3.02
C TYR A 58 10.32 -5.11 -3.25
N GLU A 59 10.68 -4.76 -4.48
CA GLU A 59 10.73 -3.38 -4.94
C GLU A 59 9.39 -2.99 -5.57
N LEU A 60 8.94 -1.77 -5.27
CA LEU A 60 7.68 -1.24 -5.75
C LEU A 60 7.87 0.18 -6.26
N ASP A 61 7.37 0.43 -7.47
CA ASP A 61 7.52 1.73 -8.10
C ASP A 61 6.44 2.70 -7.60
N PRO A 62 6.79 3.91 -7.12
CA PRO A 62 5.82 4.90 -6.65
C PRO A 62 4.76 5.28 -7.70
N ALA A 63 5.08 5.20 -8.99
CA ALA A 63 4.13 5.46 -10.07
C ALA A 63 3.14 4.30 -10.26
N ALA A 64 3.49 3.09 -9.83
CA ALA A 64 2.63 1.92 -9.83
C ALA A 64 1.75 1.81 -8.56
N ILE A 65 1.75 2.81 -7.69
CA ILE A 65 0.95 2.83 -6.46
C ILE A 65 -0.33 3.63 -6.67
N ALA A 66 -1.45 2.93 -6.63
CA ALA A 66 -2.79 3.53 -6.65
C ALA A 66 -3.29 3.71 -5.21
N VAL A 67 -3.45 4.96 -4.78
CA VAL A 67 -4.13 5.27 -3.51
C VAL A 67 -5.60 5.47 -3.83
N ALA A 68 -6.46 4.55 -3.38
CA ALA A 68 -7.89 4.77 -3.40
C ALA A 68 -8.18 5.84 -2.34
N GLN A 69 -8.36 7.09 -2.80
CA GLN A 69 -8.76 8.19 -1.94
C GLN A 69 -10.00 7.75 -1.16
N ALA A 70 -9.89 7.68 0.16
CA ALA A 70 -11.06 7.51 1.01
C ALA A 70 -11.90 8.77 0.75
N ALA A 71 -12.92 8.63 -0.10
CA ALA A 71 -13.86 9.69 -0.37
C ALA A 71 -14.32 10.25 0.98
N ALA A 72 -13.98 11.51 1.20
CA ALA A 72 -14.31 12.30 2.39
C ALA A 72 -15.83 12.35 2.59
#